data_AF-A0A7I8KZF6-F1
#
_entry.id   AF-A0A7I8KZF6-F1
#
_cell.length_a   1.000
_cell.length_b   1.000
_cell.length_c   1.000
_cell.angle_alpha   90.00
_cell.angle_beta   90.00
_cell.angle_gamma   90.00
#
_symmetry.space_group_name_H-M   'P 1'
#
loop_
_entity.id
_entity.type
_entity.pdbx_description
1 polymer ?
#
loop_
_entity_poly.entity_id
_entity_poly.type
_entity_poly.pdbx_seq_one_letter_code
_entity_poly.pdbx_strand_id
1 'polypeptide(L)'
;MASMASVSRILHKDPQPHAFHGLHWKSYCVSGSAIRRAASYHADPTGALSFPRGGERILNAAITASVPLSIVPTSRANQFLCKAEANVSGDVPSKAPSGMSQYERIVELLTTLFPVWVILGTIIGIYKPSAVTWLQTDLFTVGLGFLMLSMGLTLTFEDFRRCMRNPWTVGVGFLAQYMVKPLLGFFISMSLKLSAPLATGLILVSCCPGGQASNVATYISKGNVALSVLMTTCSTIGAIIMTPLLTKFLAGQLVPVDAAGLAISTFQVVLLPTIIGVLAHEYFPKFTERIITLTPLIGVILTTLLCASPIGQVAEVLKTQGAQLILPVAVLHAAAFALGYWVSKFSSFGESTSRTISIECGMQSSALGFLLAQKHFTNPLVAVPSAVSVVCMALGGSALAVFWRNVPIPLNDKDDFKE
;
A
#
# COMPACT_ATOMS: atom_id res chain seq x y z
N MET A 1 43.02 33.14 44.15
CA MET A 1 42.93 34.34 43.28
C MET A 1 41.58 34.23 42.56
N ALA A 2 40.47 34.72 43.16
CA ALA A 2 39.97 36.11 43.10
C ALA A 2 39.69 36.52 41.63
N SER A 3 38.51 36.97 41.17
CA SER A 3 37.38 37.73 41.74
C SER A 3 36.16 37.52 40.80
N MET A 4 34.91 37.24 41.17
CA MET A 4 33.86 38.02 41.85
C MET A 4 33.54 39.44 41.33
N ALA A 5 32.30 39.60 40.81
CA ALA A 5 31.34 40.72 40.95
C ALA A 5 30.05 40.30 40.20
N SER A 6 28.88 39.97 40.79
CA SER A 6 27.90 40.75 41.59
C SER A 6 27.50 42.07 40.92
N VAL A 7 26.22 42.33 40.59
CA VAL A 7 25.12 42.87 41.43
C VAL A 7 23.82 42.75 40.57
N SER A 8 22.69 42.12 40.90
CA SER A 8 21.72 42.15 42.03
C SER A 8 20.69 43.32 41.99
N ARG A 9 19.40 42.95 42.20
CA ARG A 9 18.24 43.69 42.78
C ARG A 9 17.21 44.32 41.82
N ILE A 10 15.87 44.34 42.06
CA ILE A 10 15.00 43.85 43.15
C ILE A 10 13.50 43.99 42.76
N LEU A 11 12.69 43.02 43.21
CA LEU A 11 11.30 43.01 43.76
C LEU A 11 10.22 44.00 43.25
N HIS A 12 9.01 43.46 43.03
CA HIS A 12 7.90 43.67 43.98
C HIS A 12 6.83 42.54 43.97
N LYS A 13 6.65 41.97 45.16
CA LYS A 13 5.49 41.23 45.73
C LYS A 13 4.34 42.22 46.00
N ASP A 14 3.04 41.94 46.15
CA ASP A 14 2.20 40.89 46.79
C ASP A 14 0.71 41.32 46.47
N PRO A 15 -0.38 40.92 47.16
CA PRO A 15 -0.99 39.61 47.48
C PRO A 15 -2.51 39.54 47.13
N GLN A 16 -3.15 38.39 47.45
CA GLN A 16 -4.60 38.09 47.39
C GLN A 16 -5.53 39.01 48.21
N PRO A 17 -6.88 38.93 48.05
CA PRO A 17 -7.68 38.14 49.00
C PRO A 17 -8.92 37.39 48.44
N HIS A 18 -9.38 36.45 49.26
CA HIS A 18 -10.54 35.56 49.17
C HIS A 18 -11.92 36.20 48.86
N ALA A 19 -12.81 35.42 48.21
CA ALA A 19 -14.24 35.36 48.56
C ALA A 19 -14.89 34.04 48.11
N PHE A 20 -15.50 33.35 49.08
CA PHE A 20 -16.45 32.25 48.94
C PHE A 20 -17.74 32.72 48.24
N HIS A 21 -18.32 31.90 47.36
CA HIS A 21 -19.76 31.66 47.32
C HIS A 21 -20.05 30.39 46.51
N GLY A 22 -20.70 29.42 47.15
CA GLY A 22 -21.21 28.22 46.49
C GLY A 22 -22.49 28.51 45.71
N LEU A 23 -22.75 27.69 44.70
CA LEU A 23 -24.11 27.35 44.26
C LEU A 23 -24.10 26.05 43.47
N HIS A 24 -24.80 25.07 44.03
CA HIS A 24 -25.29 23.85 43.41
C HIS A 24 -26.13 24.16 42.16
N TRP A 25 -25.98 23.34 41.10
CA TRP A 25 -27.14 22.90 40.33
C TRP A 25 -26.90 21.52 39.69
N LYS A 26 -27.48 20.50 40.33
CA LYS A 26 -27.94 19.27 39.68
C LYS A 26 -29.29 19.60 39.05
N SER A 27 -29.50 19.21 37.80
CA SER A 27 -30.85 18.98 37.28
C SER A 27 -30.97 17.55 36.78
N TYR A 28 -31.60 16.75 37.63
CA TYR A 28 -32.41 15.62 37.22
C TYR A 28 -33.66 16.16 36.50
N CYS A 29 -34.06 15.51 35.40
CA CYS A 29 -35.46 15.39 35.05
C CYS A 29 -35.79 13.90 34.99
N VAL A 30 -36.50 13.46 36.02
CA VAL A 30 -37.28 12.22 36.10
C VAL A 30 -38.74 12.63 36.02
N SER A 31 -39.50 12.01 35.11
CA SER A 31 -40.84 11.46 35.32
C SER A 31 -41.27 10.89 33.97
N GLY A 32 -41.38 9.57 33.81
CA GLY A 32 -42.52 8.76 34.24
C GLY A 32 -43.34 8.49 32.98
N SER A 33 -43.64 7.27 32.54
CA SER A 33 -44.20 6.10 33.23
C SER A 33 -44.03 4.89 32.28
N ALA A 34 -43.39 3.81 32.73
CA ALA A 34 -44.04 2.57 33.15
C ALA A 34 -44.97 1.92 32.08
N ILE A 35 -44.60 0.71 31.62
CA ILE A 35 -45.34 -0.55 31.88
C ILE A 35 -44.66 -1.72 31.15
N ARG A 36 -44.21 -2.69 31.97
CA ARG A 36 -44.20 -4.17 31.85
C ARG A 36 -44.52 -4.74 30.46
N ARG A 37 -43.87 -5.81 29.97
CA ARG A 37 -43.82 -7.13 30.61
C ARG A 37 -42.87 -8.04 29.82
N ALA A 38 -42.02 -8.79 30.52
CA ALA A 38 -41.39 -9.99 30.01
C ALA A 38 -42.44 -11.11 29.85
N ALA A 39 -42.28 -11.94 28.83
CA ALA A 39 -42.81 -13.30 28.79
C ALA A 39 -41.94 -14.14 27.85
N SER A 40 -41.08 -14.95 28.44
CA SER A 40 -40.47 -16.12 27.83
C SER A 40 -41.54 -17.19 27.67
N TYR A 41 -41.58 -17.92 26.56
CA TYR A 41 -41.97 -19.34 26.54
C TYR A 41 -41.35 -20.07 25.33
N HIS A 42 -40.79 -21.24 25.66
CA HIS A 42 -40.25 -22.30 24.81
C HIS A 42 -41.25 -22.81 23.75
N ALA A 43 -40.74 -23.26 22.59
CA ALA A 43 -40.71 -24.67 22.16
C ALA A 43 -40.60 -24.81 20.62
N ASP A 44 -39.49 -25.39 20.17
CA ASP A 44 -39.30 -26.16 18.92
C ASP A 44 -40.14 -27.47 18.96
N PRO A 45 -40.15 -28.37 17.94
CA PRO A 45 -39.93 -28.26 16.48
C PRO A 45 -40.95 -29.13 15.66
N THR A 46 -40.69 -29.33 14.35
CA THR A 46 -41.13 -30.42 13.43
C THR A 46 -42.37 -30.23 12.51
N GLY A 47 -42.21 -30.66 11.24
CA GLY A 47 -43.28 -30.91 10.26
C GLY A 47 -43.08 -30.15 8.94
N ALA A 48 -42.21 -30.60 8.03
CA ALA A 48 -42.53 -31.49 6.90
C ALA A 48 -43.36 -30.85 5.75
N LEU A 49 -42.69 -30.72 4.59
CA LEU A 49 -43.13 -30.97 3.21
C LEU A 49 -44.54 -30.55 2.77
N SER A 50 -44.62 -29.68 1.75
CA SER A 50 -45.13 -30.06 0.40
C SER A 50 -45.31 -28.85 -0.54
N PHE A 51 -44.83 -29.00 -1.78
CA PHE A 51 -45.22 -28.21 -2.96
C PHE A 51 -46.63 -28.62 -3.43
N PRO A 52 -47.33 -27.74 -4.16
CA PRO A 52 -47.61 -28.10 -5.55
C PRO A 52 -47.47 -26.97 -6.58
N ARG A 53 -47.38 -27.42 -7.83
CA ARG A 53 -47.24 -26.70 -9.10
C ARG A 53 -48.48 -25.90 -9.50
N GLY A 54 -48.25 -24.80 -10.23
CA GLY A 54 -48.85 -24.57 -11.56
C GLY A 54 -50.04 -23.61 -11.64
N GLY A 55 -49.96 -22.66 -12.59
CA GLY A 55 -51.13 -21.95 -13.13
C GLY A 55 -50.87 -20.52 -13.57
N GLU A 56 -50.60 -20.32 -14.85
CA GLU A 56 -50.68 -19.02 -15.53
C GLU A 56 -52.12 -18.48 -15.53
N ARG A 57 -52.30 -17.16 -15.38
CA ARG A 57 -53.19 -16.34 -16.24
C ARG A 57 -53.05 -14.83 -16.00
N ILE A 58 -53.00 -14.15 -17.13
CA ILE A 58 -53.03 -12.71 -17.40
C ILE A 58 -54.47 -12.18 -17.22
N LEU A 59 -54.67 -10.96 -16.66
CA LEU A 59 -55.32 -9.78 -17.32
C LEU A 59 -55.73 -8.66 -16.33
N ASN A 60 -55.18 -7.46 -16.56
CA ASN A 60 -55.70 -6.08 -16.49
C ASN A 60 -56.38 -5.43 -15.25
N ALA A 61 -55.72 -4.33 -14.83
CA ALA A 61 -56.18 -2.93 -14.77
C ALA A 61 -57.07 -2.41 -13.60
N ALA A 62 -56.52 -1.46 -12.83
CA ALA A 62 -56.99 -0.07 -12.64
C ALA A 62 -56.29 0.57 -11.40
N ILE A 63 -55.27 1.42 -11.62
CA ILE A 63 -55.26 2.87 -11.38
C ILE A 63 -55.91 3.33 -10.07
N THR A 64 -55.08 3.73 -9.09
CA THR A 64 -55.26 4.96 -8.30
C THR A 64 -53.90 5.51 -7.87
N ALA A 65 -53.71 6.81 -8.12
CA ALA A 65 -52.62 7.70 -7.71
C ALA A 65 -52.54 7.78 -6.16
N SER A 66 -51.50 8.22 -5.44
CA SER A 66 -50.27 8.98 -5.70
C SER A 66 -49.62 9.19 -4.31
N VAL A 67 -48.34 8.85 -4.11
CA VAL A 67 -47.38 9.58 -3.24
C VAL A 67 -45.97 9.14 -3.70
N PRO A 68 -45.04 10.04 -4.05
CA PRO A 68 -43.66 9.64 -4.28
C PRO A 68 -42.98 9.45 -2.92
N LEU A 69 -42.77 8.20 -2.52
CA LEU A 69 -41.88 7.91 -1.39
C LEU A 69 -40.44 8.10 -1.90
N SER A 70 -39.88 9.28 -1.62
CA SER A 70 -38.51 9.64 -1.91
C SER A 70 -37.56 8.57 -1.39
N ILE A 71 -36.97 7.82 -2.32
CA ILE A 71 -35.80 6.98 -2.07
C ILE A 71 -34.68 7.93 -1.68
N VAL A 72 -34.38 7.99 -0.38
CA VAL A 72 -33.19 8.67 0.14
C VAL A 72 -31.98 7.88 -0.40
N PRO A 73 -31.15 8.43 -1.29
CA PRO A 73 -29.86 7.84 -1.55
C PRO A 73 -29.02 8.14 -0.31
N THR A 74 -28.64 7.10 0.44
CA THR A 74 -27.62 7.23 1.48
C THR A 74 -26.33 7.69 0.81
N SER A 75 -26.11 9.00 0.87
CA SER A 75 -24.94 9.72 0.39
C SER A 75 -23.68 9.11 1.00
N ARG A 76 -22.91 8.40 0.17
CA ARG A 76 -21.54 7.98 0.49
C ARG A 76 -20.68 9.24 0.58
N ALA A 77 -20.23 9.55 1.78
CA ALA A 77 -19.18 10.54 2.00
C ALA A 77 -17.90 10.07 1.29
N ASN A 78 -17.57 10.71 0.17
CA ASN A 78 -16.26 10.64 -0.45
C ASN A 78 -15.36 11.68 0.23
N GLN A 79 -14.37 11.22 0.99
CA GLN A 79 -13.26 12.05 1.43
C GLN A 79 -11.97 11.26 1.26
N PHE A 80 -11.20 11.62 0.23
CA PHE A 80 -9.75 11.38 0.20
C PHE A 80 -9.09 12.58 -0.49
N LEU A 81 -8.65 13.51 0.36
CA LEU A 81 -7.46 14.31 0.12
C LEU A 81 -6.38 13.66 1.01
N CYS A 82 -5.20 13.32 0.47
CA CYS A 82 -4.03 13.08 1.32
C CYS A 82 -3.61 14.42 1.95
N LYS A 83 -4.26 14.76 3.07
CA LYS A 83 -3.78 15.70 4.06
C LYS A 83 -3.78 14.95 5.40
N ALA A 84 -2.62 14.85 6.02
CA ALA A 84 -2.56 14.53 7.44
C ALA A 84 -3.30 15.64 8.20
N GLU A 85 -4.40 15.33 8.86
CA GLU A 85 -5.12 16.28 9.71
C GLU A 85 -4.35 16.55 10.99
N ALA A 86 -3.97 17.81 11.18
CA ALA A 86 -3.61 18.38 12.47
C ALA A 86 -4.86 19.02 13.08
N ASN A 87 -5.27 18.57 14.26
CA ASN A 87 -6.30 19.22 15.07
C ASN A 87 -5.73 20.51 15.70
N VAL A 88 -6.31 21.66 15.37
CA VAL A 88 -6.25 22.88 16.18
C VAL A 88 -7.64 23.47 16.29
N SER A 89 -8.07 23.67 17.54
CA SER A 89 -9.32 24.30 17.96
C SER A 89 -9.43 25.74 17.44
N GLY A 90 -10.55 26.10 16.82
CA GLY A 90 -10.90 27.49 16.50
C GLY A 90 -11.90 27.62 15.33
N ASP A 91 -13.13 28.02 15.64
CA ASP A 91 -14.19 28.63 14.83
C ASP A 91 -14.48 28.09 13.40
N VAL A 92 -15.68 27.52 13.23
CA VAL A 92 -16.23 26.98 11.98
C VAL A 92 -16.95 28.09 11.19
N PRO A 93 -16.58 28.35 9.92
CA PRO A 93 -17.53 28.77 8.91
C PRO A 93 -17.85 27.60 7.98
N SER A 94 -19.14 27.29 7.88
CA SER A 94 -19.75 26.32 6.98
C SER A 94 -19.44 26.61 5.51
N LYS A 95 -18.61 25.79 4.86
CA LYS A 95 -18.60 25.62 3.40
C LYS A 95 -18.68 24.13 3.07
N ALA A 96 -19.66 23.77 2.24
CA ALA A 96 -19.87 22.43 1.68
C ALA A 96 -18.59 21.92 0.97
N PRO A 97 -18.36 20.59 0.88
CA PRO A 97 -17.13 20.06 0.31
C PRO A 97 -17.03 20.41 -1.17
N SER A 98 -15.97 21.10 -1.56
CA SER A 98 -15.64 21.35 -2.97
C SER A 98 -15.39 20.01 -3.67
N GLY A 99 -16.20 19.68 -4.67
CA GLY A 99 -15.96 18.51 -5.51
C GLY A 99 -14.56 18.57 -6.15
N MET A 100 -13.93 17.41 -6.35
CA MET A 100 -12.57 17.30 -6.89
C MET A 100 -12.38 18.13 -8.16
N SER A 101 -11.24 18.81 -8.25
CA SER A 101 -10.80 19.56 -9.42
C SER A 101 -10.63 18.63 -10.63
N GLN A 102 -10.76 19.18 -11.84
CA GLN A 102 -10.59 18.39 -13.07
C GLN A 102 -9.20 17.75 -13.16
N TYR A 103 -8.17 18.42 -12.64
CA TYR A 103 -6.81 17.90 -12.58
C TYR A 103 -6.71 16.65 -11.69
N GLU A 104 -7.27 16.68 -10.47
CA GLU A 104 -7.25 15.54 -9.55
C GLU A 104 -7.93 14.31 -10.16
N ARG A 105 -9.06 14.50 -10.86
CA ARG A 105 -9.75 13.40 -11.56
C ARG A 105 -8.90 12.77 -12.65
N ILE A 106 -8.17 13.58 -13.42
CA ILE A 106 -7.27 13.07 -14.47
C ILE A 106 -6.13 12.28 -13.85
N VAL A 107 -5.52 12.80 -12.79
CA VAL A 107 -4.41 12.14 -12.09
C VAL A 107 -4.87 10.82 -11.46
N GLU A 108 -6.03 10.81 -10.81
CA GLU A 108 -6.64 9.59 -10.26
C GLU A 108 -6.92 8.57 -11.37
N LEU A 109 -7.48 9.01 -12.49
CA LEU A 109 -7.72 8.14 -13.64
C LEU A 109 -6.42 7.55 -14.19
N LEU A 110 -5.38 8.36 -14.41
CA LEU A 110 -4.09 7.89 -14.91
C LEU A 110 -3.43 6.90 -13.94
N THR A 111 -3.54 7.17 -12.64
CA THR A 111 -2.99 6.33 -11.57
C THR A 111 -3.75 4.99 -11.46
N THR A 112 -5.08 5.00 -11.58
CA THR A 112 -5.88 3.77 -11.58
C THR A 112 -5.70 2.95 -12.86
N LEU A 113 -5.33 3.59 -13.97
CA LEU A 113 -4.99 2.96 -15.25
C LEU A 113 -3.53 2.44 -15.31
N PHE A 114 -2.74 2.53 -14.23
CA PHE A 114 -1.42 1.89 -14.09
C PHE A 114 -1.29 0.51 -14.76
N PRO A 115 -2.23 -0.43 -14.60
CA PRO A 115 -2.09 -1.79 -15.15
C PRO A 115 -2.14 -1.77 -16.68
N VAL A 116 -2.95 -0.88 -17.25
CA VAL A 116 -3.04 -0.65 -18.70
C VAL A 116 -1.71 -0.11 -19.23
N TRP A 117 -1.11 0.85 -18.52
CA TRP A 117 0.20 1.39 -18.89
C TRP A 117 1.31 0.33 -18.85
N VAL A 118 1.29 -0.58 -17.87
CA VAL A 118 2.25 -1.70 -17.80
C VAL A 118 2.04 -2.68 -18.94
N ILE A 119 0.79 -3.05 -19.28
CA ILE A 119 0.50 -3.92 -20.42
C ILE A 119 0.99 -3.27 -21.73
N LEU A 120 0.66 -1.99 -21.93
CA LEU A 120 1.10 -1.25 -23.12
C LEU A 120 2.62 -1.18 -23.19
N GLY A 121 3.29 -0.86 -22.08
CA GLY A 121 4.74 -0.87 -21.97
C GLY A 121 5.37 -2.23 -22.25
N THR A 122 4.72 -3.32 -21.82
CA THR A 122 5.15 -4.70 -22.10
C THR A 122 5.06 -5.02 -23.59
N ILE A 123 3.92 -4.69 -24.22
CA ILE A 123 3.71 -4.88 -25.67
C ILE A 123 4.77 -4.09 -26.44
N ILE A 124 4.96 -2.81 -26.11
CA ILE A 124 5.99 -1.98 -26.76
C ILE A 124 7.38 -2.56 -26.53
N GLY A 125 7.71 -3.00 -25.31
CA GLY A 125 9.01 -3.59 -24.98
C GLY A 125 9.30 -4.86 -25.78
N ILE A 126 8.31 -5.72 -26.01
CA ILE A 126 8.49 -6.98 -26.76
C ILE A 126 8.60 -6.71 -28.28
N TYR A 127 7.71 -5.89 -28.85
CA TYR A 127 7.59 -5.71 -30.30
C TYR A 127 8.47 -4.58 -30.86
N LYS A 128 8.78 -3.56 -30.05
CA LYS A 128 9.63 -2.43 -30.42
C LYS A 128 10.61 -2.06 -29.28
N PRO A 129 11.58 -2.95 -28.94
CA PRO A 129 12.49 -2.74 -27.81
C PRO A 129 13.21 -1.38 -27.83
N SER A 130 13.64 -0.93 -29.03
CA SER A 130 14.35 0.34 -29.22
C SER A 130 13.57 1.58 -28.73
N ALA A 131 12.25 1.50 -28.60
CA ALA A 131 11.44 2.59 -28.06
C ALA A 131 11.57 2.77 -26.54
N VAL A 132 12.09 1.78 -25.81
CA VAL A 132 12.16 1.77 -24.34
C VAL A 132 13.54 1.42 -23.78
N THR A 133 14.45 0.90 -24.60
CA THR A 133 15.83 0.56 -24.19
C THR A 133 16.79 1.76 -24.15
N TRP A 134 16.34 2.96 -24.56
CA TRP A 134 17.10 4.20 -24.37
C TRP A 134 17.30 4.54 -22.88
N LEU A 135 16.44 4.02 -22.01
CA LEU A 135 16.57 4.11 -20.56
C LEU A 135 17.62 3.10 -20.05
N GLN A 136 18.89 3.40 -20.33
CA GLN A 136 20.05 2.61 -19.88
C GLN A 136 20.20 2.63 -18.35
N THR A 137 21.06 1.77 -17.80
CA THR A 137 21.23 1.56 -16.36
C THR A 137 21.43 2.84 -15.54
N ASP A 138 22.18 3.82 -16.03
CA ASP A 138 22.40 5.08 -15.32
C ASP A 138 21.14 5.94 -15.26
N LEU A 139 20.45 6.11 -16.38
CA LEU A 139 19.21 6.86 -16.42
C LEU A 139 18.07 6.12 -15.71
N PHE A 140 18.07 4.79 -15.74
CA PHE A 140 17.19 3.94 -14.93
C PHE A 140 17.45 4.16 -13.43
N THR A 141 18.71 4.23 -13.02
CA THR A 141 19.10 4.52 -11.63
C THR A 141 18.56 5.87 -11.19
N VAL A 142 18.74 6.91 -12.02
CA VAL A 142 18.25 8.27 -11.75
C VAL A 142 16.71 8.28 -11.70
N GLY A 143 16.05 7.65 -12.66
CA GLY A 143 14.59 7.54 -12.69
C GLY A 143 14.02 6.81 -11.46
N LEU A 144 14.65 5.72 -11.03
CA LEU A 144 14.28 5.02 -9.80
C LEU A 144 14.52 5.90 -8.57
N GLY A 145 15.63 6.64 -8.51
CA GLY A 145 15.90 7.60 -7.44
C GLY A 145 14.83 8.71 -7.36
N PHE A 146 14.41 9.27 -8.50
CA PHE A 146 13.32 10.25 -8.54
C PHE A 146 11.97 9.64 -8.14
N LEU A 147 11.71 8.38 -8.52
CA LEU A 147 10.51 7.67 -8.09
C LEU A 147 10.49 7.49 -6.56
N MET A 148 11.63 7.17 -5.94
CA MET A 148 11.76 7.04 -4.49
C MET A 148 11.70 8.40 -3.78
N LEU A 149 12.30 9.45 -4.36
CA LEU A 149 12.14 10.83 -3.89
C LEU A 149 10.68 11.28 -3.90
N SER A 150 9.96 10.98 -4.99
CA SER A 150 8.53 11.31 -5.13
C SER A 150 7.68 10.67 -4.05
N MET A 151 8.02 9.45 -3.61
CA MET A 151 7.37 8.81 -2.47
C MET A 151 7.79 9.46 -1.15
N GLY A 152 9.08 9.77 -0.96
CA GLY A 152 9.55 10.47 0.24
C GLY A 152 8.83 11.81 0.47
N LEU A 153 8.56 12.56 -0.62
CA LEU A 153 7.83 13.84 -0.57
C LEU A 153 6.38 13.72 -0.10
N THR A 154 5.78 12.53 -0.10
CA THR A 154 4.40 12.30 0.36
C THR A 154 4.33 11.75 1.78
N LEU A 155 5.46 11.35 2.37
CA LEU A 155 5.55 10.80 3.72
C LEU A 155 5.74 11.89 4.77
N THR A 156 5.14 11.70 5.94
CA THR A 156 5.26 12.60 7.09
C THR A 156 5.88 11.88 8.29
N PHE A 157 6.47 12.62 9.24
CA PHE A 157 6.95 12.03 10.50
C PHE A 157 5.84 11.33 11.31
N GLU A 158 4.59 11.78 11.17
CA GLU A 158 3.46 11.14 11.80
C GLU A 158 3.21 9.72 11.24
N ASP A 159 3.49 9.49 9.96
CA ASP A 159 3.41 8.14 9.39
C ASP A 159 4.43 7.20 10.07
N PHE A 160 5.68 7.64 10.26
CA PHE A 160 6.66 6.86 11.02
C PHE A 160 6.21 6.60 12.46
N ARG A 161 5.63 7.62 13.10
CA ARG A 161 5.08 7.50 14.45
C ARG A 161 3.94 6.48 14.51
N ARG A 162 3.07 6.44 13.51
CA ARG A 162 2.02 5.42 13.37
C ARG A 162 2.59 4.01 13.16
N CYS A 163 3.66 3.83 12.38
CA CYS A 163 4.36 2.54 12.25
C CYS A 163 4.82 2.04 13.64
N MET A 164 5.34 2.94 14.48
CA MET A 164 5.79 2.59 15.84
C MET A 164 4.67 2.34 16.86
N ARG A 165 3.48 2.93 16.68
CA ARG A 165 2.32 2.70 17.57
C ARG A 165 1.59 1.39 17.29
N ASN A 166 1.65 0.90 16.05
CA ASN A 166 1.03 -0.36 15.62
C ASN A 166 2.08 -1.40 15.16
N PRO A 167 3.06 -1.75 16.01
CA PRO A 167 4.21 -2.55 15.61
C PRO A 167 3.84 -3.99 15.26
N TRP A 168 2.76 -4.53 15.84
CA TRP A 168 2.31 -5.89 15.59
C TRP A 168 1.82 -6.08 14.14
N THR A 169 0.87 -5.24 13.71
CA THR A 169 0.29 -5.33 12.37
C THR A 169 1.33 -5.06 11.28
N VAL A 170 2.15 -4.02 11.45
CA VAL A 170 3.24 -3.74 10.51
C VAL A 170 4.31 -4.83 10.54
N GLY A 171 4.64 -5.35 11.73
CA GLY A 171 5.63 -6.41 11.91
C GLY A 171 5.25 -7.73 11.23
N VAL A 172 3.99 -8.16 11.33
CA VAL A 172 3.50 -9.34 10.61
C VAL A 172 3.61 -9.15 9.10
N GLY A 173 3.23 -7.97 8.60
CA GLY A 173 3.36 -7.63 7.20
C GLY A 173 4.83 -7.64 6.72
N PHE A 174 5.73 -7.03 7.49
CA PHE A 174 7.17 -7.02 7.23
C PHE A 174 7.75 -8.44 7.23
N LEU A 175 7.35 -9.29 8.17
CA LEU A 175 7.79 -10.68 8.26
C LEU A 175 7.28 -11.51 7.09
N ALA A 176 6.01 -11.35 6.74
CA ALA A 176 5.43 -12.02 5.57
C ALA A 176 6.19 -11.63 4.30
N GLN A 177 6.59 -10.36 4.18
CA GLN A 177 7.36 -9.90 3.05
C GLN A 177 8.81 -10.42 3.02
N TYR A 178 9.56 -10.29 4.12
CA TYR A 178 11.00 -10.62 4.15
C TYR A 178 11.33 -12.05 4.59
N MET A 179 10.35 -12.85 5.00
CA MET A 179 10.55 -14.28 5.23
C MET A 179 9.81 -15.12 4.20
N VAL A 180 8.49 -14.97 4.09
CA VAL A 180 7.68 -15.88 3.28
C VAL A 180 8.08 -15.80 1.80
N LYS A 181 8.20 -14.58 1.27
CA LYS A 181 8.46 -14.40 -0.16
C LYS A 181 9.88 -14.79 -0.60
N PRO A 182 10.96 -14.44 0.12
CA PRO A 182 12.31 -14.96 -0.16
C PRO A 182 12.39 -16.48 -0.13
N LEU A 183 11.75 -17.11 0.86
CA LEU A 183 11.68 -18.56 0.95
C LEU A 183 10.91 -19.15 -0.23
N LEU A 184 9.79 -18.55 -0.64
CA LEU A 184 9.09 -18.94 -1.87
C LEU A 184 10.00 -18.84 -3.09
N GLY A 185 10.73 -17.73 -3.27
CA GLY A 185 11.66 -17.56 -4.39
C GLY A 185 12.73 -18.65 -4.44
N PHE A 186 13.30 -18.99 -3.29
CA PHE A 186 14.24 -20.10 -3.15
C PHE A 186 13.58 -21.44 -3.48
N PHE A 187 12.47 -21.81 -2.84
CA PHE A 187 11.83 -23.11 -3.06
C PHE A 187 11.33 -23.29 -4.49
N ILE A 188 10.73 -22.26 -5.09
CA ILE A 188 10.26 -22.30 -6.48
C ILE A 188 11.44 -22.49 -7.44
N SER A 189 12.53 -21.73 -7.24
CA SER A 189 13.70 -21.83 -8.12
C SER A 189 14.35 -23.21 -8.06
N MET A 190 14.46 -23.81 -6.86
CA MET A 190 15.01 -25.15 -6.69
C MET A 190 14.07 -26.24 -7.24
N SER A 191 12.77 -26.14 -6.95
CA SER A 191 11.77 -27.15 -7.37
C SER A 191 11.62 -27.21 -8.88
N LEU A 192 11.65 -26.04 -9.55
CA LEU A 192 11.58 -25.94 -11.00
C LEU A 192 12.96 -26.10 -11.68
N LYS A 193 14.02 -26.38 -10.91
CA LYS A 193 15.39 -26.61 -11.38
C LYS A 193 15.88 -25.49 -12.30
N LEU A 194 15.65 -24.24 -11.91
CA LEU A 194 16.09 -23.08 -12.68
C LEU A 194 17.62 -23.04 -12.75
N SER A 195 18.15 -22.51 -13.86
CA SER A 195 19.59 -22.27 -13.96
C SER A 195 20.05 -21.30 -12.86
N ALA A 196 21.30 -21.44 -12.40
CA ALA A 196 21.83 -20.62 -11.30
C ALA A 196 21.60 -19.10 -11.47
N PRO A 197 21.76 -18.49 -12.67
CA PRO A 197 21.44 -17.08 -12.88
C PRO A 197 19.95 -16.74 -12.70
N LEU A 198 19.05 -17.56 -13.25
CA LEU A 198 17.60 -17.33 -13.14
C LEU A 198 17.09 -17.55 -11.72
N ALA A 199 17.61 -18.58 -11.04
CA ALA A 199 17.33 -18.82 -9.63
C ALA A 199 17.78 -17.64 -8.77
N THR A 200 18.99 -17.12 -9.01
CA THR A 200 19.52 -15.93 -8.33
C THR A 200 18.63 -14.71 -8.57
N GLY A 201 18.20 -14.47 -9.81
CA GLY A 201 17.32 -13.35 -10.13
C GLY A 201 15.95 -13.46 -9.46
N LEU A 202 15.38 -14.67 -9.40
CA LEU A 202 14.10 -14.93 -8.74
C LEU A 202 14.21 -14.72 -7.21
N ILE A 203 15.30 -15.17 -6.61
CA ILE A 203 15.60 -14.94 -5.20
C ILE A 203 15.80 -13.44 -4.93
N LEU A 204 16.64 -12.75 -5.72
CA LEU A 204 16.90 -11.32 -5.56
C LEU A 204 15.62 -10.49 -5.63
N VAL A 205 14.77 -10.72 -6.63
CA VAL A 205 13.52 -9.97 -6.75
C VAL A 205 12.58 -10.25 -5.57
N SER A 206 12.53 -11.51 -5.10
CA SER A 206 11.72 -11.88 -3.92
C SER A 206 12.21 -11.27 -2.60
N CYS A 207 13.48 -10.84 -2.55
CA CYS A 207 14.06 -10.15 -1.40
C CYS A 207 13.87 -8.62 -1.45
N CYS A 208 13.24 -8.08 -2.49
CA CYS A 208 13.06 -6.63 -2.64
C CYS A 208 11.93 -6.08 -1.72
N PRO A 209 11.99 -4.79 -1.35
CA PRO A 209 10.95 -4.12 -0.58
C PRO A 209 9.63 -3.96 -1.36
N GLY A 210 8.62 -3.39 -0.70
CA GLY A 210 7.28 -3.20 -1.27
C GLY A 210 7.35 -2.29 -2.49
N GLY A 211 6.49 -2.53 -3.49
CA GLY A 211 6.46 -1.71 -4.69
C GLY A 211 5.37 -0.66 -4.60
N GLN A 212 5.64 0.61 -4.92
CA GLN A 212 4.69 1.73 -4.77
C GLN A 212 3.29 1.52 -5.38
N ALA A 213 3.19 0.68 -6.41
CA ALA A 213 1.91 0.31 -7.03
C ALA A 213 0.97 -0.46 -6.07
N SER A 214 1.49 -1.03 -4.99
CA SER A 214 0.71 -1.70 -3.94
C SER A 214 -0.27 -0.74 -3.27
N ASN A 215 0.12 0.52 -3.01
CA ASN A 215 -0.75 1.51 -2.37
C ASN A 215 -2.03 1.77 -3.18
N VAL A 216 -1.90 1.85 -4.50
CA VAL A 216 -3.02 2.03 -5.43
C VAL A 216 -3.89 0.77 -5.49
N ALA A 217 -3.27 -0.40 -5.57
CA ALA A 217 -4.00 -1.68 -5.55
C ALA A 217 -4.76 -1.86 -4.22
N THR A 218 -4.16 -1.49 -3.08
CA THR A 218 -4.78 -1.51 -1.76
C THR A 218 -6.02 -0.62 -1.73
N TYR A 219 -5.91 0.62 -2.23
CA TYR A 219 -7.04 1.53 -2.35
C TYR A 219 -8.19 0.92 -3.16
N ILE A 220 -7.90 0.39 -4.37
CA ILE A 220 -8.91 -0.24 -5.24
C ILE A 220 -9.56 -1.45 -4.55
N SER A 221 -8.79 -2.23 -3.80
CA SER A 221 -9.24 -3.43 -3.08
C SER A 221 -10.08 -3.16 -1.83
N LYS A 222 -10.25 -1.88 -1.44
CA LYS A 222 -10.83 -1.45 -0.14
C LYS A 222 -10.00 -1.89 1.07
N GLY A 223 -8.71 -2.14 0.88
CA GLY A 223 -7.77 -2.38 1.98
C GLY A 223 -7.46 -1.10 2.77
N ASN A 224 -6.62 -1.24 3.78
CA ASN A 224 -6.14 -0.15 4.61
C ASN A 224 -4.93 0.52 3.94
N VAL A 225 -5.17 1.62 3.23
CA VAL A 225 -4.12 2.36 2.51
C VAL A 225 -3.05 2.90 3.45
N ALA A 226 -3.41 3.34 4.65
CA ALA A 226 -2.44 3.83 5.63
C ALA A 226 -1.47 2.71 6.03
N LEU A 227 -1.98 1.51 6.33
CA LEU A 227 -1.14 0.35 6.58
C LEU A 227 -0.25 0.01 5.38
N SER A 228 -0.76 0.05 4.15
CA SER A 228 0.03 -0.17 2.91
C SER A 228 1.25 0.75 2.86
N VAL A 229 1.02 2.05 3.07
CA VAL A 229 2.08 3.05 3.05
C VAL A 229 3.10 2.77 4.15
N LEU A 230 2.67 2.44 5.36
CA LEU A 230 3.57 2.11 6.47
C LEU A 230 4.38 0.84 6.22
N MET A 231 3.77 -0.20 5.67
CA MET A 231 4.46 -1.44 5.29
C MET A 231 5.49 -1.20 4.20
N THR A 232 5.13 -0.45 3.15
CA THR A 232 6.07 -0.08 2.08
C THR A 232 7.21 0.78 2.64
N THR A 233 6.94 1.77 3.50
CA THR A 233 7.98 2.60 4.12
C THR A 233 8.90 1.77 5.02
N CYS A 234 8.33 1.00 5.94
CA CYS A 234 9.09 0.20 6.90
C CYS A 234 9.89 -0.92 6.17
N SER A 235 9.37 -1.51 5.07
CA SER A 235 10.13 -2.42 4.21
C SER A 235 11.23 -1.72 3.41
N THR A 236 10.96 -0.55 2.84
CA THR A 236 11.94 0.25 2.08
C THR A 236 13.17 0.59 2.91
N ILE A 237 12.98 0.93 4.20
CA ILE A 237 14.07 1.19 5.15
C ILE A 237 14.82 -0.12 5.46
N GLY A 238 14.09 -1.20 5.74
CA GLY A 238 14.66 -2.52 5.99
C GLY A 238 15.43 -3.09 4.79
N ALA A 239 15.14 -2.63 3.57
CA ALA A 239 15.70 -3.16 2.33
C ALA A 239 17.23 -3.12 2.28
N ILE A 240 17.89 -2.13 2.91
CA ILE A 240 19.35 -2.02 2.91
C ILE A 240 20.01 -3.21 3.59
N ILE A 241 19.36 -3.75 4.62
CA ILE A 241 19.90 -4.88 5.39
C ILE A 241 19.30 -6.17 4.86
N MET A 242 17.98 -6.22 4.73
CA MET A 242 17.27 -7.46 4.41
C MET A 242 17.54 -7.94 2.98
N THR A 243 17.52 -7.04 1.98
CA THR A 243 17.70 -7.44 0.57
C THR A 243 19.08 -8.09 0.35
N PRO A 244 20.20 -7.47 0.76
CA PRO A 244 21.52 -8.07 0.55
C PRO A 244 21.76 -9.31 1.42
N LEU A 245 21.32 -9.29 2.68
CA LEU A 245 21.51 -10.41 3.60
C LEU A 245 20.77 -11.65 3.10
N LEU A 246 19.49 -11.51 2.75
CA LEU A 246 18.68 -12.63 2.26
C LEU A 246 19.16 -13.12 0.89
N THR A 247 19.52 -12.20 -0.02
CA THR A 247 20.10 -12.58 -1.31
C THR A 247 21.40 -13.34 -1.13
N LYS A 248 22.30 -12.86 -0.26
CA LYS A 248 23.57 -13.54 0.03
C LYS A 248 23.34 -14.91 0.64
N PHE A 249 22.42 -15.01 1.59
CA PHE A 249 22.12 -16.25 2.28
C PHE A 249 21.50 -17.31 1.35
N LEU A 250 20.51 -16.92 0.54
CA LEU A 250 19.74 -17.84 -0.30
C LEU A 250 20.37 -18.10 -1.67
N ALA A 251 20.99 -17.10 -2.30
CA ALA A 251 21.58 -17.23 -3.64
C ALA A 251 23.11 -17.32 -3.63
N GLY A 252 23.78 -17.05 -2.51
CA GLY A 252 25.24 -17.05 -2.42
C GLY A 252 25.91 -18.41 -2.66
N GLN A 253 25.14 -19.50 -2.58
CA GLN A 253 25.59 -20.84 -2.96
C GLN A 253 25.50 -21.10 -4.47
N LEU A 254 24.68 -20.31 -5.19
CA LEU A 254 24.46 -20.44 -6.62
C LEU A 254 25.45 -19.59 -7.41
N VAL A 255 25.67 -18.36 -6.97
CA VAL A 255 26.61 -17.40 -7.58
C VAL A 255 27.26 -16.52 -6.51
N PRO A 256 28.44 -15.93 -6.79
CA PRO A 256 29.03 -14.94 -5.90
C PRO A 256 28.11 -13.71 -5.76
N VAL A 257 27.65 -13.44 -4.54
CA VAL A 257 26.85 -12.25 -4.21
C VAL A 257 27.71 -11.27 -3.42
N ASP A 258 27.87 -10.06 -3.94
CA ASP A 258 28.44 -8.91 -3.21
C ASP A 258 27.35 -8.22 -2.38
N ALA A 259 27.18 -8.67 -1.15
CA ALA A 259 26.19 -8.11 -0.24
C ALA A 259 26.48 -6.64 0.12
N ALA A 260 27.75 -6.23 0.18
CA ALA A 260 28.11 -4.86 0.51
C ALA A 260 27.76 -3.92 -0.65
N GLY A 261 28.08 -4.31 -1.89
CA GLY A 261 27.69 -3.58 -3.10
C GLY A 261 26.17 -3.43 -3.22
N LEU A 262 25.42 -4.51 -2.98
CA LEU A 262 23.95 -4.48 -2.96
C LEU A 262 23.41 -3.53 -1.89
N ALA A 263 23.97 -3.54 -0.68
CA ALA A 263 23.58 -2.64 0.40
C ALA A 263 23.83 -1.17 0.06
N ILE A 264 25.03 -0.85 -0.45
CA ILE A 264 25.41 0.51 -0.85
C ILE A 264 24.50 1.02 -1.98
N SER A 265 24.26 0.20 -2.99
CA SER A 265 23.38 0.58 -4.11
C SER A 265 21.94 0.78 -3.66
N THR A 266 21.44 -0.09 -2.79
CA THR A 266 20.08 0.06 -2.22
C THR A 266 19.99 1.33 -1.39
N PHE A 267 21.00 1.63 -0.55
CA PHE A 267 21.04 2.87 0.20
C PHE A 267 21.01 4.11 -0.71
N GLN A 268 21.88 4.16 -1.72
CA GLN A 268 22.01 5.32 -2.61
C GLN A 268 20.79 5.56 -3.49
N VAL A 269 20.16 4.49 -3.98
CA VAL A 269 19.07 4.60 -4.97
C VAL A 269 17.71 4.66 -4.30
N VAL A 270 17.56 4.06 -3.12
CA VAL A 270 16.26 3.93 -2.46
C VAL A 270 16.16 4.77 -1.21
N LEU A 271 16.99 4.50 -0.20
CA LEU A 271 16.82 5.16 1.09
C LEU A 271 17.22 6.64 1.04
N LEU A 272 18.36 6.96 0.42
CA LEU A 272 18.88 8.33 0.38
C LEU A 272 17.88 9.30 -0.29
N PRO A 273 17.31 9.02 -1.49
CA PRO A 273 16.30 9.89 -2.09
C PRO A 273 15.01 9.95 -1.26
N THR A 274 14.61 8.83 -0.63
CA THR A 274 13.42 8.79 0.23
C THR A 274 13.60 9.69 1.46
N ILE A 275 14.75 9.62 2.14
CA ILE A 275 15.10 10.50 3.26
C ILE A 275 15.09 11.96 2.81
N ILE A 276 15.71 12.28 1.68
CA ILE A 276 15.71 13.65 1.13
C ILE A 276 14.27 14.13 0.93
N GLY A 277 13.39 13.29 0.39
CA GLY A 277 11.98 13.62 0.20
C GLY A 277 11.24 13.90 1.51
N VAL A 278 11.42 13.03 2.51
CA VAL A 278 10.79 13.19 3.85
C VAL A 278 11.28 14.46 4.52
N LEU A 279 12.59 14.71 4.52
CA LEU A 279 13.17 15.90 5.11
C LEU A 279 12.75 17.16 4.35
N ALA A 280 12.62 17.09 3.01
CA ALA A 280 12.12 18.21 2.23
C ALA A 280 10.66 18.54 2.56
N HIS A 281 9.83 17.52 2.77
CA HIS A 281 8.43 17.70 3.19
C HIS A 281 8.33 18.38 4.56
N GLU A 282 9.16 17.98 5.52
CA GLU A 282 9.15 18.55 6.86
C GLU A 282 9.70 19.99 6.90
N TYR A 283 10.87 20.22 6.31
CA TYR A 283 11.57 21.51 6.47
C TYR A 283 11.17 22.56 5.43
N PHE A 284 10.57 22.15 4.30
CA PHE A 284 10.15 23.06 3.23
C PHE A 284 8.68 22.83 2.80
N PRO A 285 7.70 22.83 3.73
CA PRO A 285 6.31 22.45 3.45
C PRO A 285 5.65 23.32 2.37
N LYS A 286 5.97 24.62 2.31
CA LYS A 286 5.44 25.53 1.28
C LYS A 286 5.89 25.15 -0.14
N PHE A 287 7.10 24.59 -0.27
CA PHE A 287 7.63 24.13 -1.55
C PHE A 287 7.03 22.77 -1.91
N THR A 288 7.00 21.84 -0.96
CA THR A 288 6.45 20.50 -1.20
C THR A 288 4.95 20.52 -1.44
N GLU A 289 4.17 21.35 -0.76
CA GLU A 289 2.72 21.51 -1.02
C GLU A 289 2.41 21.88 -2.48
N ARG A 290 3.32 22.60 -3.16
CA ARG A 290 3.16 22.91 -4.59
C ARG A 290 3.47 21.70 -5.46
N ILE A 291 4.54 20.98 -5.14
CA ILE A 291 5.06 19.87 -5.97
C ILE A 291 4.31 18.56 -5.73
N ILE A 292 3.79 18.34 -4.51
CA ILE A 292 3.10 17.11 -4.13
C ILE A 292 1.90 16.84 -5.03
N THR A 293 1.27 17.89 -5.55
CA THR A 293 0.18 17.77 -6.54
C THR A 293 0.63 17.16 -7.87
N LEU A 294 1.91 17.29 -8.24
CA LEU A 294 2.52 16.72 -9.45
C LEU A 294 3.13 15.33 -9.20
N THR A 295 3.43 14.98 -7.94
CA THR A 295 4.08 13.71 -7.59
C THR A 295 3.37 12.46 -8.12
N PRO A 296 2.03 12.34 -8.12
CA PRO A 296 1.41 11.11 -8.62
C PRO A 296 1.57 10.97 -10.13
N LEU A 297 1.53 12.08 -10.88
CA LEU A 297 1.76 12.08 -12.34
C LEU A 297 3.20 11.68 -12.67
N ILE A 298 4.17 12.25 -11.96
CA ILE A 298 5.59 11.87 -12.08
C ILE A 298 5.76 10.39 -11.75
N GLY A 299 5.13 9.91 -10.68
CA GLY A 299 5.14 8.52 -10.26
C GLY A 299 4.60 7.57 -11.32
N VAL A 300 3.47 7.89 -11.95
CA VAL A 300 2.89 7.08 -13.03
C VAL A 300 3.80 7.03 -14.25
N ILE A 301 4.36 8.17 -14.68
CA ILE A 301 5.27 8.23 -15.84
C ILE A 301 6.53 7.42 -15.57
N LEU A 302 7.22 7.67 -14.44
CA LEU A 302 8.44 6.96 -14.09
C LEU A 302 8.18 5.47 -13.88
N THR A 303 7.12 5.09 -13.18
CA THR A 303 6.76 3.67 -13.00
C THR A 303 6.52 3.01 -14.36
N THR A 304 5.78 3.64 -15.27
CA THR A 304 5.52 3.08 -16.60
C THR A 304 6.82 2.85 -17.38
N LEU A 305 7.75 3.83 -17.37
CA LEU A 305 9.04 3.72 -18.03
C LEU A 305 9.93 2.64 -17.40
N LEU A 306 10.01 2.62 -16.07
CA LEU A 306 10.79 1.64 -15.29
C LEU A 306 10.19 0.23 -15.38
N CYS A 307 8.92 0.10 -15.75
CA CYS A 307 8.28 -1.17 -16.05
C CYS A 307 8.53 -1.64 -17.49
N ALA A 308 8.48 -0.71 -18.46
CA ALA A 308 8.64 -1.03 -19.88
C ALA A 308 10.08 -1.32 -20.29
N SER A 309 11.05 -0.55 -19.77
CA SER A 309 12.45 -0.68 -20.16
C SER A 309 13.05 -2.05 -19.85
N PRO A 310 12.85 -2.66 -18.66
CA PRO A 310 13.33 -4.02 -18.37
C PRO A 310 12.84 -5.04 -19.38
N ILE A 311 11.56 -5.00 -19.75
CA ILE A 311 10.98 -5.91 -20.75
C ILE A 311 11.65 -5.74 -22.11
N GLY A 312 11.90 -4.50 -22.55
CA GLY A 312 12.64 -4.24 -23.77
C GLY A 312 14.06 -4.79 -23.74
N GLN A 313 14.76 -4.64 -22.61
CA GLN A 313 16.13 -5.12 -22.43
C GLN A 313 16.24 -6.65 -22.48
N VAL A 314 15.19 -7.37 -22.05
CA VAL A 314 15.17 -8.85 -22.06
C VAL A 314 14.27 -9.45 -23.14
N ALA A 315 13.79 -8.65 -24.10
CA ALA A 315 12.76 -9.06 -25.05
C ALA A 315 13.14 -10.31 -25.87
N GLU A 316 14.38 -10.41 -26.33
CA GLU A 316 14.86 -11.57 -27.11
C GLU A 316 14.88 -12.86 -26.27
N VAL A 317 15.24 -12.75 -24.98
CA VAL A 317 15.17 -13.88 -24.04
C VAL A 317 13.72 -14.29 -23.80
N LEU A 318 12.79 -13.32 -23.69
CA LEU A 318 11.37 -13.61 -23.52
C LEU A 318 10.72 -14.22 -24.76
N LYS A 319 11.13 -13.82 -25.97
CA LYS A 319 10.61 -14.42 -27.22
C LYS A 319 11.03 -15.87 -27.37
N THR A 320 12.24 -16.21 -26.92
CA THR A 320 12.81 -17.55 -27.08
C THR A 320 12.44 -18.49 -25.93
N GLN A 321 12.36 -17.97 -24.70
CA GLN A 321 12.21 -18.78 -23.47
C GLN A 321 11.05 -18.32 -22.56
N GLY A 322 10.17 -17.43 -23.04
CA GLY A 322 9.18 -16.74 -22.21
C GLY A 322 8.29 -17.65 -21.38
N ALA A 323 7.80 -18.77 -21.94
CA ALA A 323 6.93 -19.70 -21.21
C ALA A 323 7.63 -20.32 -19.98
N GLN A 324 8.92 -20.67 -20.10
CA GLN A 324 9.71 -21.23 -19.00
C GLN A 324 10.09 -20.18 -17.95
N LEU A 325 10.11 -18.90 -18.31
CA LEU A 325 10.50 -17.78 -17.45
C LEU A 325 9.32 -17.12 -16.74
N ILE A 326 8.15 -17.09 -17.38
CA ILE A 326 6.92 -16.49 -16.83
C ILE A 326 6.36 -17.36 -15.71
N LEU A 327 6.35 -18.68 -15.87
CA LEU A 327 5.71 -19.60 -14.92
C LEU A 327 6.30 -19.48 -13.49
N PRO A 328 7.62 -19.56 -13.25
CA PRO A 328 8.19 -19.43 -11.90
C PRO A 328 7.85 -18.09 -11.24
N VAL A 329 7.92 -17.00 -12.01
CA VAL A 329 7.67 -15.65 -11.51
C VAL A 329 6.18 -15.44 -11.22
N ALA A 330 5.30 -15.90 -12.09
CA ALA A 330 3.86 -15.86 -11.88
C ALA A 330 3.45 -16.66 -10.63
N VAL A 331 4.01 -17.87 -10.44
CA VAL A 331 3.79 -18.69 -9.25
C VAL A 331 4.31 -17.98 -8.00
N LEU A 332 5.48 -17.35 -8.04
CA LEU A 332 6.03 -16.58 -6.93
C LEU A 332 5.05 -15.48 -6.47
N HIS A 333 4.54 -14.67 -7.40
CA HIS A 333 3.60 -13.60 -7.03
C HIS A 333 2.27 -14.16 -6.57
N ALA A 334 1.69 -15.13 -7.27
CA ALA A 334 0.42 -15.74 -6.90
C ALA A 334 0.49 -16.37 -5.50
N ALA A 335 1.56 -17.11 -5.20
CA ALA A 335 1.80 -17.68 -3.88
C ALA A 335 2.04 -16.59 -2.83
N ALA A 336 2.77 -15.52 -3.14
CA ALA A 336 2.99 -14.42 -2.22
C ALA A 336 1.69 -13.65 -1.88
N PHE A 337 0.82 -13.40 -2.86
CA PHE A 337 -0.51 -12.84 -2.61
C PHE A 337 -1.33 -13.76 -1.70
N ALA A 338 -1.41 -15.05 -2.04
CA ALA A 338 -2.19 -16.01 -1.27
C ALA A 338 -1.67 -16.18 0.16
N LEU A 339 -0.36 -16.39 0.34
CA LEU A 339 0.23 -16.58 1.66
C LEU A 339 0.19 -15.30 2.48
N GLY A 340 0.36 -14.11 1.90
CA GLY A 340 0.17 -12.85 2.62
C GLY A 340 -1.24 -12.70 3.19
N TYR A 341 -2.26 -13.12 2.44
CA TYR A 341 -3.65 -13.17 2.92
C TYR A 341 -3.83 -14.20 4.05
N TRP A 342 -3.28 -15.40 3.92
CA TRP A 342 -3.48 -16.44 4.94
C TRP A 342 -2.66 -16.20 6.21
N VAL A 343 -1.44 -15.68 6.11
CA VAL A 343 -0.62 -15.30 7.27
C VAL A 343 -1.32 -14.23 8.11
N SER A 344 -1.95 -13.24 7.46
CA SER A 344 -2.74 -12.22 8.15
C SER A 344 -4.00 -12.79 8.79
N LYS A 345 -4.71 -13.71 8.12
CA LYS A 345 -5.85 -14.44 8.71
C LYS A 345 -5.46 -15.29 9.92
N PHE A 346 -4.35 -16.03 9.86
CA PHE A 346 -3.86 -16.81 11.01
C PHE A 346 -3.43 -15.91 12.18
N SER A 347 -3.01 -14.68 11.89
CA SER A 347 -2.73 -13.64 12.89
C SER A 347 -4.00 -12.96 13.43
N SER A 348 -5.19 -13.45 13.07
CA SER A 348 -6.50 -12.93 13.51
C SER A 348 -6.75 -11.47 13.15
N PHE A 349 -6.28 -11.05 11.98
CA PHE A 349 -6.57 -9.73 11.41
C PHE A 349 -7.89 -9.70 10.63
N GLY A 350 -8.49 -8.51 10.56
CA GLY A 350 -9.64 -8.18 9.74
C GLY A 350 -9.36 -8.35 8.25
N GLU A 351 -10.43 -8.33 7.47
CA GLU A 351 -10.43 -8.44 6.02
C GLU A 351 -9.70 -7.28 5.35
N SER A 352 -9.92 -6.03 5.77
CA SER A 352 -9.22 -4.88 5.18
C SER A 352 -7.70 -4.98 5.38
N THR A 353 -7.26 -5.33 6.58
CA THR A 353 -5.85 -5.60 6.91
C THR A 353 -5.30 -6.77 6.10
N SER A 354 -6.05 -7.87 5.98
CA SER A 354 -5.62 -9.07 5.25
C SER A 354 -5.43 -8.81 3.75
N ARG A 355 -6.32 -8.04 3.13
CA ARG A 355 -6.18 -7.58 1.74
C ARG A 355 -4.92 -6.75 1.55
N THR A 356 -4.65 -5.87 2.51
CA THR A 356 -3.46 -4.98 2.49
C THR A 356 -2.17 -5.79 2.56
N ILE A 357 -2.05 -6.69 3.56
CA ILE A 357 -0.86 -7.54 3.71
C ILE A 357 -0.67 -8.45 2.49
N SER A 358 -1.76 -9.00 1.93
CA SER A 358 -1.69 -9.77 0.70
C SER A 358 -1.10 -8.97 -0.47
N ILE A 359 -1.60 -7.74 -0.69
CA ILE A 359 -1.15 -6.88 -1.79
C ILE A 359 0.31 -6.48 -1.61
N GLU A 360 0.70 -6.04 -0.42
CA GLU A 360 2.09 -5.68 -0.10
C GLU A 360 3.03 -6.88 -0.24
N CYS A 361 2.62 -8.07 0.20
CA CYS A 361 3.42 -9.28 0.00
C CYS A 361 3.57 -9.62 -1.47
N GLY A 362 2.51 -9.51 -2.29
CA GLY A 362 2.59 -9.87 -3.70
C GLY A 362 3.29 -8.82 -4.58
N MET A 363 3.12 -7.52 -4.29
CA MET A 363 3.64 -6.41 -5.07
C MET A 363 4.93 -5.85 -4.47
N GLN A 364 6.05 -6.08 -5.15
CA GLN A 364 7.39 -5.66 -4.71
C GLN A 364 8.03 -4.67 -5.70
N SER A 365 9.12 -4.05 -5.30
CA SER A 365 9.90 -3.17 -6.18
C SER A 365 10.72 -3.98 -7.17
N SER A 366 10.06 -4.48 -8.22
CA SER A 366 10.73 -5.22 -9.32
C SER A 366 11.75 -4.36 -10.07
N ALA A 367 11.52 -3.04 -10.11
CA ALA A 367 12.48 -2.09 -10.68
C ALA A 367 13.80 -2.06 -9.90
N LEU A 368 13.75 -2.10 -8.56
CA LEU A 368 14.96 -2.22 -7.74
C LEU A 368 15.67 -3.56 -8.00
N GLY A 369 14.92 -4.66 -8.02
CA GLY A 369 15.49 -5.98 -8.30
C GLY A 369 16.18 -6.05 -9.67
N PHE A 370 15.61 -5.40 -10.69
CA PHE A 370 16.20 -5.30 -12.02
C PHE A 370 17.50 -4.48 -12.00
N LEU A 371 17.49 -3.33 -11.35
CA LEU A 371 18.68 -2.48 -11.24
C LEU A 371 19.82 -3.17 -10.49
N LEU A 372 19.51 -3.82 -9.35
CA LEU A 372 20.50 -4.53 -8.55
C LEU A 372 21.08 -5.72 -9.34
N ALA A 373 20.24 -6.44 -10.08
CA ALA A 373 20.70 -7.52 -10.96
C ALA A 373 21.72 -7.00 -11.99
N GLN A 374 21.39 -5.91 -12.69
CA GLN A 374 22.25 -5.31 -13.71
C GLN A 374 23.58 -4.75 -13.16
N LYS A 375 23.58 -4.22 -11.93
CA LYS A 375 24.77 -3.60 -11.33
C LYS A 375 25.71 -4.59 -10.66
N HIS A 376 25.19 -5.67 -10.07
CA HIS A 376 25.96 -6.52 -9.15
C HIS A 376 26.20 -7.93 -9.67
N PHE A 377 25.58 -8.32 -10.78
CA PHE A 377 25.75 -9.65 -11.35
C PHE A 377 26.24 -9.55 -12.78
N THR A 378 27.28 -10.33 -13.08
CA THR A 378 27.91 -10.36 -14.42
C THR A 378 27.02 -11.02 -15.47
N ASN A 379 26.17 -11.96 -15.05
CA ASN A 379 25.28 -12.67 -15.97
C ASN A 379 23.96 -11.90 -16.14
N PRO A 380 23.63 -11.41 -17.36
CA PRO A 380 22.43 -10.62 -17.60
C PRO A 380 21.12 -11.39 -17.38
N LEU A 381 21.16 -12.73 -17.37
CA LEU A 381 19.98 -13.55 -17.07
C LEU A 381 19.46 -13.34 -15.64
N VAL A 382 20.30 -12.86 -14.71
CA VAL A 382 19.86 -12.53 -13.34
C VAL A 382 18.82 -11.40 -13.33
N ALA A 383 18.81 -10.52 -14.34
CA ALA A 383 17.84 -9.43 -14.44
C ALA A 383 16.48 -9.87 -15.00
N VAL A 384 16.41 -11.02 -15.67
CA VAL A 384 15.21 -11.50 -16.37
C VAL A 384 14.03 -11.74 -15.41
N PRO A 385 14.17 -12.43 -14.26
CA PRO A 385 13.07 -12.61 -13.33
C PRO A 385 12.48 -11.28 -12.83
N SER A 386 13.33 -10.28 -12.57
CA SER A 386 12.89 -8.94 -12.16
C SER A 386 12.10 -8.22 -13.27
N ALA A 387 12.54 -8.35 -14.53
CA ALA A 387 11.81 -7.78 -15.67
C ALA A 387 10.42 -8.43 -15.83
N VAL A 388 10.33 -9.76 -15.74
CA VAL A 388 9.06 -10.49 -15.81
C VAL A 388 8.16 -10.18 -14.61
N SER A 389 8.76 -10.04 -13.42
CA SER A 389 8.09 -9.75 -12.14
C SER A 389 7.25 -8.47 -12.22
N VAL A 390 7.73 -7.45 -12.96
CA VAL A 390 6.99 -6.23 -13.22
C VAL A 390 5.58 -6.51 -13.76
N VAL A 391 5.48 -7.40 -14.75
CA VAL A 391 4.22 -7.68 -15.45
C VAL A 391 3.34 -8.58 -14.59
N CYS A 392 3.92 -9.66 -14.05
CA CYS A 392 3.19 -10.62 -13.21
C CYS A 392 2.60 -9.94 -11.96
N MET A 393 3.36 -9.11 -11.27
CA MET A 393 2.88 -8.41 -10.07
C MET A 393 1.82 -7.36 -10.42
N ALA A 394 1.97 -6.64 -11.53
CA ALA A 394 1.02 -5.60 -11.93
C ALA A 394 -0.32 -6.22 -12.34
N LEU A 395 -0.31 -7.24 -13.18
CA LEU A 395 -1.52 -7.96 -13.58
C LEU A 395 -2.18 -8.65 -12.39
N GLY A 396 -1.40 -9.40 -11.59
CA GLY A 396 -1.90 -10.12 -10.43
C GLY A 396 -2.50 -9.19 -9.37
N GLY A 397 -1.76 -8.15 -8.98
CA GLY A 397 -2.22 -7.18 -7.98
C GLY A 397 -3.46 -6.42 -8.42
N SER A 398 -3.53 -6.05 -9.71
CA SER A 398 -4.69 -5.33 -10.26
C SER A 398 -5.92 -6.21 -10.38
N ALA A 399 -5.76 -7.44 -10.87
CA ALA A 399 -6.85 -8.40 -10.94
C ALA A 399 -7.42 -8.70 -9.54
N LEU A 400 -6.54 -8.90 -8.56
CA LEU A 400 -6.91 -9.14 -7.17
C LEU A 400 -7.59 -7.91 -6.54
N ALA A 401 -7.07 -6.71 -6.80
CA ALA A 401 -7.69 -5.48 -6.33
C ALA A 401 -9.09 -5.26 -6.91
N VAL A 402 -9.28 -5.51 -8.21
CA VAL A 402 -10.61 -5.43 -8.87
C VAL A 402 -11.54 -6.51 -8.33
N PHE A 403 -11.06 -7.73 -8.10
CA PHE A 403 -11.84 -8.78 -7.47
C PHE A 403 -12.36 -8.33 -6.10
N TRP A 404 -11.48 -7.84 -5.23
CA TRP A 404 -11.86 -7.38 -3.89
C TRP A 404 -12.67 -6.10 -3.86
N ARG A 405 -12.54 -5.23 -4.87
CA ARG A 405 -13.43 -4.08 -5.04
C ARG A 405 -14.89 -4.53 -5.10
N ASN A 406 -15.16 -5.68 -5.73
CA ASN A 406 -16.49 -6.25 -5.91
C ASN A 406 -16.94 -7.17 -4.77
N VAL A 407 -16.04 -7.51 -3.84
CA VAL A 407 -16.35 -8.31 -2.64
C VAL A 407 -16.52 -7.38 -1.43
N PRO A 408 -17.70 -7.30 -0.80
CA PRO A 408 -17.92 -6.45 0.35
C PRO A 408 -17.04 -6.85 1.53
N ILE A 409 -16.63 -5.87 2.32
CA ILE A 409 -15.96 -6.10 3.61
C ILE A 409 -17.07 -6.37 4.65
N PRO A 410 -16.90 -7.35 5.55
CA PRO A 410 -17.85 -7.60 6.63
C PRO A 410 -18.16 -6.33 7.43
N LEU A 411 -19.41 -6.12 7.83
CA LEU A 411 -19.80 -4.91 8.59
C LEU A 411 -19.09 -4.82 9.95
N ASN A 412 -18.76 -5.97 10.53
CA ASN A 412 -18.05 -6.08 11.80
C ASN A 412 -16.56 -6.36 11.58
N ASP A 413 -15.99 -5.89 10.47
CA ASP A 413 -14.57 -6.10 10.21
C ASP A 413 -13.72 -5.47 11.31
N LYS A 414 -12.70 -6.20 11.72
CA LYS A 414 -11.82 -5.77 12.80
C LYS A 414 -10.93 -4.64 12.32
N ASP A 415 -11.01 -3.50 12.99
CA ASP A 415 -10.11 -2.38 12.75
C ASP A 415 -8.80 -2.63 13.50
N ASP A 416 -7.88 -3.38 12.88
CA ASP A 416 -6.56 -3.69 13.48
C ASP A 416 -5.61 -2.48 13.53
N PHE A 417 -6.11 -1.30 13.18
CA PHE A 417 -5.35 -0.06 13.07
C PHE A 417 -5.96 1.11 13.86
N LYS A 418 -7.04 0.87 14.61
CA LYS A 418 -7.56 1.83 15.59
C LYS A 418 -6.74 1.77 16.86
N GLU A 419 -6.23 2.94 17.26
CA GLU A 419 -5.60 3.19 18.56
C GLU A 419 -6.58 3.09 19.72
#